data_AF-A0A1K1MDJ9-F1
#
_entry.id   AF-A0A1K1MDJ9-F1
#
_cell.length_a   1.000
_cell.length_b   1.000
_cell.length_c   1.000
_cell.angle_alpha   90.00
_cell.angle_beta   90.00
_cell.angle_gamma   90.00
#
_symmetry.space_group_name_H-M   'P 1'
#
loop_
_entity.id
_entity.type
_entity.pdbx_description
1 polymer ?
#
loop_
_entity_poly.entity_id
_entity_poly.type
_entity_poly.pdbx_seq_one_letter_code
_entity_poly.pdbx_strand_id
1 'polypeptide(L)'
;MDIRKITASLSAVCILGSGIALNSEVCIQHSLIAKAAYFDSGEFGDGLRWELDDEGILKFGGSGEIIDWPWREYEPRIYSQCRIREVIIDKGITKVGFFDYSNYGLEKITILNPDCIICETPDNADPKDSGVISNVRFNGCIYGFSDSTAQTYAEKHGFAFEEIDAASVRKAGDINCDGEFSIADIVLLQKWLIAAPDTELADWKAGDFCNDDVLDIFDLCIMKREYLKQ
;
A
#
# COMPACT_ATOMS: atom_id res chain seq x y z
N MET A 1 -35.97 -53.79 6.26
CA MET A 1 -36.30 -52.65 5.38
C MET A 1 -35.03 -52.31 4.61
N ASP A 2 -35.12 -52.48 3.30
CA ASP A 2 -34.16 -52.40 2.17
C ASP A 2 -32.78 -51.73 2.42
N ILE A 3 -31.62 -52.34 2.17
CA ILE A 3 -30.97 -52.90 0.95
C ILE A 3 -30.18 -51.86 0.10
N ARG A 4 -28.83 -52.03 0.12
CA ARG A 4 -27.78 -51.79 -0.92
C ARG A 4 -27.42 -50.32 -1.27
N LYS A 5 -26.13 -49.96 -1.40
CA LYS A 5 -25.18 -50.47 -2.42
C LYS A 5 -23.73 -50.65 -1.93
N ILE A 6 -23.15 -51.74 -2.42
CA ILE A 6 -21.74 -52.17 -2.42
C ILE A 6 -21.16 -51.86 -3.81
N THR A 7 -19.85 -51.54 -3.89
CA THR A 7 -18.80 -51.82 -4.95
C THR A 7 -17.79 -50.65 -4.95
N ALA A 8 -16.48 -50.73 -4.69
CA ALA A 8 -15.37 -51.69 -4.87
C ALA A 8 -14.76 -51.76 -6.30
N SER A 9 -13.53 -51.23 -6.46
CA SER A 9 -12.41 -51.78 -7.27
C SER A 9 -11.13 -50.98 -6.93
N LEU A 10 -10.15 -51.48 -6.16
CA LEU A 10 -9.02 -52.34 -6.57
C LEU A 10 -8.24 -51.74 -7.77
N SER A 11 -7.00 -51.30 -7.63
CA SER A 11 -5.84 -52.21 -7.61
C SER A 11 -4.56 -51.56 -7.07
N ALA A 12 -3.84 -52.35 -6.27
CA ALA A 12 -2.49 -52.11 -5.78
C ALA A 12 -1.44 -52.36 -6.87
N VAL A 13 -0.30 -51.65 -6.83
CA VAL A 13 1.01 -52.23 -7.18
C VAL A 13 2.09 -51.64 -6.27
N CYS A 14 2.83 -52.58 -5.68
CA CYS A 14 3.91 -52.45 -4.71
C CYS A 14 5.18 -51.80 -5.30
N ILE A 15 5.93 -51.09 -4.47
CA ILE A 15 7.40 -51.19 -4.46
C ILE A 15 7.83 -51.45 -3.00
N LEU A 16 8.41 -52.63 -2.78
CA LEU A 16 8.92 -53.13 -1.49
C LEU A 16 10.38 -52.72 -1.27
N GLY A 17 10.69 -52.35 -0.01
CA GLY A 17 11.95 -52.59 0.70
C GLY A 17 13.10 -51.63 0.37
N SER A 18 13.90 -51.11 1.31
CA SER A 18 14.07 -51.43 2.73
C SER A 18 14.84 -50.27 3.40
N GLY A 19 14.55 -49.91 4.65
CA GLY A 19 15.52 -49.19 5.49
C GLY A 19 14.96 -48.17 6.48
N ILE A 20 14.70 -48.65 7.71
CA ILE A 20 14.69 -47.94 9.00
C ILE A 20 13.43 -47.13 9.34
N ALA A 21 12.86 -47.49 10.50
CA ALA A 21 11.68 -46.89 11.10
C ALA A 21 12.03 -45.98 12.28
N LEU A 22 11.11 -45.03 12.51
CA LEU A 22 10.68 -44.38 13.75
C LEU A 22 11.12 -42.94 14.01
N ASN A 23 10.09 -42.08 13.93
CA ASN A 23 9.73 -40.91 14.74
C ASN A 23 10.79 -39.80 14.88
N SER A 24 10.46 -38.52 14.72
CA SER A 24 9.25 -37.83 15.20
C SER A 24 9.04 -36.51 14.46
N GLU A 25 7.77 -36.08 14.42
CA GLU A 25 7.31 -34.72 14.16
C GLU A 25 7.51 -34.19 12.72
N VAL A 26 6.45 -34.42 11.93
CA VAL A 26 6.07 -33.51 10.85
C VAL A 26 5.79 -32.15 11.49
N CYS A 27 6.80 -31.29 11.57
CA CYS A 27 6.57 -29.88 11.77
C CYS A 27 6.00 -29.36 10.45
N ILE A 28 4.68 -29.32 10.35
CA ILE A 28 4.03 -28.50 9.32
C ILE A 28 4.46 -27.08 9.65
N GLN A 29 5.47 -26.58 8.94
CA GLN A 29 5.68 -25.14 8.85
C GLN A 29 4.41 -24.60 8.21
N HIS A 30 3.52 -24.09 9.07
CA HIS A 30 2.52 -23.13 8.64
C HIS A 30 3.28 -22.08 7.84
N SER A 31 2.94 -21.97 6.56
CA SER A 31 3.23 -20.77 5.79
C SER A 31 2.69 -19.61 6.63
N LEU A 32 3.60 -18.81 7.18
CA LEU A 32 3.27 -17.49 7.69
C LEU A 32 3.00 -16.64 6.45
N ILE A 33 1.78 -16.75 5.93
CA ILE A 33 1.21 -15.67 5.14
C ILE A 33 0.99 -14.56 6.16
N ALA A 34 1.94 -13.64 6.26
CA ALA A 34 1.74 -12.37 6.94
C ALA A 34 0.71 -11.60 6.10
N LYS A 35 -0.57 -11.87 6.34
CA LYS A 35 -1.62 -10.91 6.00
C LYS A 35 -1.32 -9.71 6.90
N ALA A 36 -1.07 -8.53 6.32
CA ALA A 36 -0.91 -7.32 7.12
C ALA A 36 -2.05 -7.26 8.15
N ALA A 37 -1.71 -7.10 9.43
CA ALA A 37 -2.69 -7.08 10.49
C ALA A 37 -3.38 -5.71 10.45
N TYR A 38 -4.34 -5.57 9.55
CA TYR A 38 -5.17 -4.38 9.47
C TYR A 38 -5.95 -4.24 10.78
N PHE A 39 -5.77 -3.09 11.44
CA PHE A 39 -6.58 -2.69 12.58
C PHE A 39 -7.99 -2.34 12.10
N ASP A 40 -8.10 -1.63 10.98
CA ASP A 40 -9.35 -1.34 10.30
C ASP A 40 -9.12 -0.93 8.83
N SER A 41 -10.16 -1.00 8.00
CA SER A 41 -10.09 -0.56 6.61
C SER A 41 -11.48 -0.23 6.09
N GLY A 42 -11.57 0.68 5.12
CA GLY A 42 -12.84 1.02 4.51
C GLY A 42 -12.73 1.72 3.16
N GLU A 43 -13.86 1.82 2.49
CA GLU A 43 -14.02 2.58 1.25
C GLU A 43 -14.83 3.84 1.53
N PHE A 44 -14.53 4.92 0.81
CA PHE A 44 -15.28 6.17 0.90
C PHE A 44 -15.28 6.88 -0.46
N GLY A 45 -16.33 7.65 -0.74
CA GLY A 45 -16.48 8.34 -2.02
C GLY A 45 -16.47 7.40 -3.24
N ASP A 46 -16.14 7.96 -4.41
CA ASP A 46 -16.10 7.24 -5.69
C ASP A 46 -14.78 6.47 -5.87
N GLY A 47 -14.60 5.39 -5.10
CA GLY A 47 -13.47 4.47 -5.27
C GLY A 47 -12.19 4.86 -4.52
N LEU A 48 -12.29 5.74 -3.51
CA LEU A 48 -11.22 5.96 -2.54
C LEU A 48 -11.30 4.91 -1.43
N ARG A 49 -10.15 4.57 -0.88
CA ARG A 49 -10.04 3.61 0.21
C ARG A 49 -9.05 4.06 1.25
N TRP A 50 -9.20 3.54 2.45
CA TRP A 50 -8.26 3.74 3.55
C TRP A 50 -7.99 2.44 4.27
N GLU A 51 -6.78 2.31 4.76
CA GLU A 51 -6.29 1.15 5.50
C GLU A 51 -5.52 1.66 6.72
N LEU A 52 -5.87 1.19 7.91
CA LEU A 52 -5.15 1.43 9.14
C LEU A 52 -4.59 0.10 9.65
N ASP A 53 -3.28 0.03 9.83
CA ASP A 53 -2.64 -1.14 10.45
C ASP A 53 -2.51 -1.01 11.97
N ASP A 54 -2.07 -2.10 12.61
CA ASP A 54 -1.81 -2.17 14.04
C ASP A 54 -0.53 -1.42 14.49
N GLU A 55 0.30 -0.97 13.54
CA GLU A 55 1.47 -0.12 13.79
C GLU A 55 1.12 1.38 13.84
N GLY A 56 -0.07 1.74 13.36
CA GLY A 56 -0.56 3.13 13.33
C GLY A 56 -0.24 3.86 12.03
N ILE A 57 -0.04 3.14 10.94
CA ILE A 57 0.10 3.68 9.59
C ILE A 57 -1.30 3.73 8.95
N LEU A 58 -1.73 4.93 8.59
CA LEU A 58 -2.99 5.18 7.92
C LEU A 58 -2.71 5.51 6.45
N LYS A 59 -3.02 4.59 5.55
CA LYS A 59 -2.84 4.76 4.11
C LYS A 59 -4.16 5.14 3.44
N PHE A 60 -4.13 6.16 2.59
CA PHE A 60 -5.22 6.54 1.70
C PHE A 60 -4.85 6.24 0.25
N GLY A 61 -5.69 5.46 -0.42
CA GLY A 61 -5.50 5.04 -1.81
C GLY A 61 -6.72 5.30 -2.67
N GLY A 62 -6.58 5.02 -3.96
CA GLY A 62 -7.59 5.32 -4.99
C GLY A 62 -7.22 6.55 -5.82
N SER A 63 -8.17 7.07 -6.57
CA SER A 63 -7.97 8.24 -7.44
C SER A 63 -9.02 9.31 -7.16
N GLY A 64 -8.58 10.54 -6.87
CA GLY A 64 -9.49 11.66 -6.68
C GLY A 64 -9.12 12.61 -5.54
N GLU A 65 -10.12 13.34 -5.06
CA GLU A 65 -9.96 14.40 -4.06
C GLU A 65 -10.46 13.91 -2.69
N ILE A 66 -9.61 13.99 -1.67
CA ILE A 66 -9.98 13.72 -0.28
C ILE A 66 -10.27 15.07 0.39
N ILE A 67 -11.50 15.56 0.29
CA ILE A 67 -11.90 16.85 0.88
C ILE A 67 -12.60 16.70 2.24
N ASP A 68 -13.32 15.59 2.44
CA ASP A 68 -14.05 15.28 3.66
C ASP A 68 -13.55 13.94 4.23
N TRP A 69 -13.07 13.99 5.47
CA TRP A 69 -12.48 12.81 6.13
C TRP A 69 -13.56 11.92 6.72
N PRO A 70 -13.49 10.59 6.51
CA PRO A 70 -14.51 9.65 6.98
C PRO A 70 -14.60 9.49 8.51
N TRP A 71 -13.76 10.20 9.30
CA TRP A 71 -13.56 9.91 10.72
C TRP A 71 -14.45 10.69 11.69
N ARG A 72 -15.24 11.67 11.22
CA ARG A 72 -16.05 12.49 12.13
C ARG A 72 -17.31 11.82 12.66
N GLU A 73 -17.78 10.73 12.04
CA GLU A 73 -19.10 10.17 12.38
C GLU A 73 -19.09 8.71 12.84
N TYR A 74 -17.99 7.96 12.66
CA TYR A 74 -18.11 6.50 12.69
C TYR A 74 -17.91 5.80 14.04
N GLU A 75 -16.98 6.20 14.94
CA GLU A 75 -16.96 5.72 16.34
C GLU A 75 -15.80 6.29 17.20
N PRO A 76 -16.03 7.32 18.05
CA PRO A 76 -14.98 7.94 18.87
C PRO A 76 -14.26 6.99 19.85
N ARG A 77 -14.89 5.86 20.21
CA ARG A 77 -14.36 4.90 21.20
C ARG A 77 -13.26 4.01 20.65
N ILE A 78 -13.33 3.63 19.37
CA ILE A 78 -12.31 2.82 18.70
C ILE A 78 -11.07 3.68 18.45
N TYR A 79 -11.30 4.89 17.94
CA TYR A 79 -10.22 5.73 17.44
C TYR A 79 -9.50 6.55 18.50
N SER A 80 -10.13 6.81 19.66
CA SER A 80 -9.43 7.39 20.82
C SER A 80 -8.33 6.50 21.40
N GLN A 81 -8.30 5.22 21.05
CA GLN A 81 -7.22 4.29 21.42
C GLN A 81 -6.18 4.09 20.31
N CYS A 82 -6.46 4.58 19.10
CA CYS A 82 -5.56 4.45 17.96
C CYS A 82 -4.50 5.55 18.03
N ARG A 83 -3.23 5.16 17.95
CA ARG A 83 -2.12 6.10 17.77
C ARG A 83 -1.72 6.08 16.30
N ILE A 84 -2.18 7.06 15.53
CA ILE A 84 -1.81 7.21 14.12
C ILE A 84 -0.46 7.92 14.10
N ARG A 85 0.59 7.18 13.74
CA ARG A 85 1.97 7.69 13.68
C ARG A 85 2.34 8.21 12.30
N GLU A 86 1.83 7.56 11.26
CA GLU A 86 2.11 7.89 9.88
C GLU A 86 0.82 7.97 9.07
N VAL A 87 0.72 8.96 8.20
CA VAL A 87 -0.30 9.03 7.15
C VAL A 87 0.38 8.95 5.80
N ILE A 88 -0.09 8.06 4.94
CA ILE A 88 0.41 7.89 3.57
C ILE A 88 -0.70 8.26 2.59
N ILE A 89 -0.47 9.27 1.77
CA ILE A 89 -1.33 9.71 0.68
C ILE A 89 -0.77 9.18 -0.62
N ASP A 90 -1.50 8.25 -1.23
CA ASP A 90 -1.07 7.59 -2.46
C ASP A 90 -1.08 8.53 -3.68
N LYS A 91 -0.34 8.15 -4.73
CA LYS A 91 -0.11 8.98 -5.92
C LYS A 91 -1.38 9.35 -6.69
N GLY A 92 -2.44 8.55 -6.55
CA GLY A 92 -3.71 8.77 -7.26
C GLY A 92 -4.54 9.89 -6.62
N ILE A 93 -4.19 10.32 -5.40
CA ILE A 93 -4.88 11.40 -4.72
C ILE A 93 -4.41 12.74 -5.27
N THR A 94 -5.31 13.47 -5.92
CA THR A 94 -5.01 14.73 -6.61
C THR A 94 -5.18 15.95 -5.71
N LYS A 95 -5.95 15.81 -4.63
CA LYS A 95 -6.18 16.88 -3.67
C LYS A 95 -6.46 16.31 -2.29
N VAL A 96 -5.91 16.96 -1.27
CA VAL A 96 -6.14 16.63 0.12
C VAL A 96 -6.64 17.87 0.89
N GLY A 97 -7.67 17.65 1.69
CA GLY A 97 -8.31 18.63 2.56
C GLY A 97 -7.59 18.82 3.89
N PHE A 98 -8.27 19.47 4.83
CA PHE A 98 -7.81 19.73 6.20
C PHE A 98 -7.57 18.43 6.99
N PHE A 99 -6.39 18.24 7.60
CA PHE A 99 -6.08 17.11 8.48
C PHE A 99 -5.84 17.58 9.92
N ASP A 100 -6.47 16.95 10.92
CA ASP A 100 -6.08 17.10 12.34
C ASP A 100 -5.94 15.73 13.00
N TYR A 101 -4.74 15.16 12.88
CA TYR A 101 -4.36 13.90 13.54
C TYR A 101 -3.37 14.09 14.70
N SER A 102 -3.07 15.34 15.06
CA SER A 102 -2.07 15.67 16.08
C SER A 102 -2.42 15.13 17.47
N ASN A 103 -3.71 14.99 17.77
CA ASN A 103 -4.17 14.37 19.02
C ASN A 103 -3.98 12.83 19.04
N TYR A 104 -3.62 12.23 17.91
CA TYR A 104 -3.38 10.79 17.74
C TYR A 104 -1.89 10.44 17.64
N GLY A 105 -0.99 11.40 17.90
CA GLY A 105 0.45 11.16 17.91
C GLY A 105 1.09 11.04 16.53
N LEU A 106 0.56 11.79 15.56
CA LEU A 106 1.07 11.83 14.20
C LEU A 106 2.48 12.44 14.14
N GLU A 107 3.41 11.69 13.57
CA GLU A 107 4.83 12.03 13.46
C GLU A 107 5.28 12.16 12.00
N LYS A 108 4.57 11.51 11.07
CA LYS A 108 4.95 11.44 9.66
C LYS A 108 3.77 11.61 8.71
N ILE A 109 3.94 12.42 7.68
CA ILE A 109 2.98 12.52 6.56
C ILE A 109 3.75 12.29 5.28
N THR A 110 3.35 11.30 4.49
CA THR A 110 3.97 10.93 3.23
C THR A 110 3.00 11.24 2.09
N ILE A 111 3.39 12.11 1.14
CA ILE A 111 2.58 12.47 -0.03
C ILE A 111 3.30 11.99 -1.29
N LEU A 112 2.69 11.02 -1.98
CA LEU A 112 3.28 10.36 -3.15
C LEU A 112 2.86 10.98 -4.48
N ASN A 113 1.92 11.92 -4.48
CA ASN A 113 1.61 12.71 -5.66
C ASN A 113 2.39 14.04 -5.59
N PRO A 114 3.38 14.28 -6.47
CA PRO A 114 4.16 15.52 -6.45
C PRO A 114 3.30 16.76 -6.74
N ASP A 115 2.18 16.59 -7.44
CA ASP A 115 1.25 17.67 -7.82
C ASP A 115 -0.01 17.70 -6.93
N CYS A 116 -0.01 16.99 -5.79
CA CYS A 116 -1.17 16.93 -4.89
C CYS A 116 -1.54 18.33 -4.40
N ILE A 117 -2.79 18.76 -4.61
CA ILE A 117 -3.25 20.04 -4.09
C ILE A 117 -3.52 19.89 -2.59
N ILE A 118 -2.73 20.57 -1.77
CA ILE A 118 -2.96 20.61 -0.32
C ILE A 118 -3.83 21.84 -0.04
N CYS A 119 -5.09 21.61 0.31
CA CYS A 119 -6.05 22.69 0.56
C CYS A 119 -5.71 23.47 1.82
N GLU A 120 -5.65 24.79 1.67
CA GLU A 120 -5.60 25.74 2.78
C GLU A 120 -7.03 26.18 3.09
N THR A 121 -7.64 25.72 4.19
CA THR A 121 -8.96 26.21 4.60
C THR A 121 -8.89 27.64 5.16
N PRO A 122 -9.98 28.41 5.13
CA PRO A 122 -9.94 29.87 5.24
C PRO A 122 -9.64 30.49 6.61
N ASP A 123 -9.26 29.73 7.65
CA ASP A 123 -9.14 30.25 9.03
C ASP A 123 -7.77 29.97 9.70
N ASN A 124 -6.68 30.02 8.93
CA ASN A 124 -5.34 30.14 9.51
C ASN A 124 -5.12 31.58 10.00
N ALA A 125 -5.42 31.79 11.28
CA ALA A 125 -5.04 32.99 12.00
C ALA A 125 -3.52 33.23 11.92
N ASP A 126 -3.15 34.41 11.43
CA ASP A 126 -1.85 35.08 11.45
C ASP A 126 -0.65 34.36 10.78
N PRO A 127 -0.15 34.85 9.63
CA PRO A 127 0.99 34.29 8.89
C PRO A 127 2.37 34.47 9.57
N LYS A 128 2.43 34.68 10.89
CA LYS A 128 3.67 34.92 11.65
C LYS A 128 4.16 33.74 12.51
N ASP A 129 3.39 32.67 12.66
CA ASP A 129 3.81 31.47 13.40
C ASP A 129 3.90 30.26 12.45
N SER A 130 5.13 29.90 12.09
CA SER A 130 5.49 28.82 11.14
C SER A 130 5.34 27.42 11.76
N GLY A 131 4.19 27.11 12.37
CA GLY A 131 3.98 25.85 13.11
C GLY A 131 2.55 25.31 13.06
N VAL A 132 1.80 25.65 12.01
CA VAL A 132 0.34 25.45 11.96
C VAL A 132 -0.07 24.74 10.66
N ILE A 133 -0.47 23.45 10.74
CA ILE A 133 -1.23 22.73 9.67
C ILE A 133 -2.74 23.00 9.83
N SER A 134 -3.10 24.00 10.66
CA SER A 134 -4.40 24.46 11.18
C SER A 134 -4.71 23.97 12.61
N ASN A 135 -4.61 24.93 13.54
CA ASN A 135 -4.92 24.88 14.98
C ASN A 135 -4.33 23.78 15.87
N VAL A 136 -3.39 22.96 15.39
CA VAL A 136 -2.61 22.08 16.26
C VAL A 136 -1.16 21.99 15.78
N ARG A 137 -0.24 21.93 16.75
CA ARG A 137 1.21 21.80 16.51
C ARG A 137 1.49 20.44 15.89
N PHE A 138 1.70 20.40 14.58
CA PHE A 138 2.36 19.27 13.94
C PHE A 138 3.87 19.46 14.10
N ASN A 139 4.50 18.60 14.92
CA ASN A 139 5.95 18.58 15.12
C ASN A 139 6.62 17.45 14.32
N GLY A 140 5.88 16.82 13.42
CA GLY A 140 6.36 15.71 12.61
C GLY A 140 7.11 16.18 11.36
N CYS A 141 7.44 15.22 10.51
CA CYS A 141 8.11 15.48 9.24
C CYS A 141 7.19 15.14 8.07
N ILE A 142 7.15 16.01 7.08
CA ILE A 142 6.49 15.79 5.80
C ILE A 142 7.49 15.12 4.86
N TYR A 143 7.04 14.10 4.17
CA TYR A 143 7.82 13.35 3.19
C TYR A 143 7.14 13.50 1.84
N GLY A 144 7.93 13.79 0.82
CA GLY A 144 7.45 13.91 -0.55
C GLY A 144 8.60 13.91 -1.55
N PHE A 145 8.29 13.99 -2.84
CA PHE A 145 9.31 14.15 -3.87
C PHE A 145 9.93 15.55 -3.87
N SER A 146 11.16 15.68 -4.39
CA SER A 146 11.75 16.98 -4.70
C SER A 146 10.88 17.76 -5.69
N ASP A 147 10.84 19.08 -5.56
CA ASP A 147 10.04 20.00 -6.37
C ASP A 147 8.53 19.72 -6.33
N SER A 148 8.04 19.06 -5.27
CA SER A 148 6.62 18.77 -5.08
C SER A 148 5.84 19.89 -4.39
N THR A 149 4.51 19.82 -4.50
CA THR A 149 3.59 20.63 -3.68
C THR A 149 3.76 20.37 -2.19
N ALA A 150 4.12 19.14 -1.79
CA ALA A 150 4.40 18.77 -0.41
C ALA A 150 5.65 19.49 0.12
N GLN A 151 6.72 19.56 -0.68
CA GLN A 151 7.92 20.34 -0.34
C GLN A 151 7.58 21.82 -0.19
N THR A 152 6.89 22.38 -1.19
CA THR A 152 6.50 23.80 -1.18
C THR A 152 5.64 24.14 0.04
N TYR A 153 4.71 23.25 0.40
CA TYR A 153 3.86 23.41 1.58
C TYR A 153 4.67 23.34 2.88
N ALA A 154 5.57 22.35 3.02
CA ALA A 154 6.43 22.21 4.17
C ALA A 154 7.32 23.45 4.39
N GLU A 155 7.96 23.93 3.32
CA GLU A 155 8.82 25.11 3.35
C GLU A 155 8.03 26.39 3.67
N LYS A 156 6.88 26.60 3.03
CA LYS A 156 6.01 27.76 3.25
C LYS A 156 5.57 27.88 4.72
N HIS A 157 5.34 26.76 5.38
CA HIS A 157 4.80 26.71 6.74
C HIS A 157 5.84 26.35 7.81
N GLY A 158 7.10 26.12 7.45
CA GLY A 158 8.20 25.83 8.38
C GLY A 158 8.22 24.41 8.96
N PHE A 159 7.62 23.44 8.27
CA PHE A 159 7.69 22.03 8.66
C PHE A 159 9.01 21.39 8.26
N ALA A 160 9.43 20.37 9.00
CA ALA A 160 10.50 19.50 8.54
C ALA A 160 10.05 18.78 7.27
N PHE A 161 10.91 18.77 6.26
CA PHE A 161 10.69 18.07 4.99
C PHE A 161 11.84 17.11 4.73
N GLU A 162 11.51 15.87 4.40
CA GLU A 162 12.46 14.86 3.95
C GLU A 162 12.07 14.38 2.56
N GLU A 163 13.03 14.41 1.64
CA GLU A 163 12.85 13.92 0.30
C GLU A 163 12.72 12.40 0.31
N ILE A 164 11.70 11.90 -0.37
CA ILE A 164 11.52 10.47 -0.58
C ILE A 164 12.29 10.06 -1.83
N ASP A 165 13.20 9.12 -1.67
CA ASP A 165 13.72 8.38 -2.81
C ASP A 165 12.59 7.55 -3.40
N ALA A 166 12.27 7.77 -4.69
CA ALA A 166 11.28 6.98 -5.42
C ALA A 166 11.51 5.48 -5.29
N ALA A 167 12.76 5.03 -5.09
CA ALA A 167 13.07 3.62 -4.85
C ALA A 167 12.59 3.09 -3.49
N SER A 168 12.43 3.94 -2.48
CA SER A 168 12.05 3.54 -1.11
C SER A 168 10.55 3.32 -0.90
N VAL A 169 9.71 3.94 -1.75
CA VAL A 169 8.24 3.75 -1.74
C VAL A 169 7.79 2.75 -2.79
N ARG A 170 8.61 2.55 -3.83
CA ARG A 170 8.35 1.62 -4.91
C ARG A 170 8.15 0.21 -4.37
N LYS A 171 6.91 -0.26 -4.41
CA LYS A 171 6.59 -1.66 -4.17
C LYS A 171 7.01 -2.44 -5.40
N ALA A 172 8.01 -3.32 -5.24
CA ALA A 172 8.51 -4.12 -6.35
C ALA A 172 7.37 -4.92 -7.01
N GLY A 173 7.26 -4.79 -8.32
CA GLY A 173 6.21 -5.40 -9.14
C GLY A 173 4.95 -4.57 -9.36
N ASP A 174 4.74 -3.48 -8.62
CA ASP A 174 3.54 -2.63 -8.71
C ASP A 174 3.71 -1.54 -9.78
N ILE A 175 3.59 -1.94 -11.05
CA ILE A 175 3.87 -1.07 -12.21
C ILE A 175 2.69 -0.16 -12.59
N ASN A 176 1.48 -0.54 -12.19
CA ASN A 176 0.31 0.32 -12.33
C ASN A 176 0.17 1.28 -11.13
N CYS A 177 0.96 1.07 -10.07
CA CYS A 177 0.84 1.68 -8.73
C CYS A 177 -0.59 1.79 -8.23
N ASP A 178 -1.29 0.66 -8.29
CA ASP A 178 -2.54 0.46 -7.56
C ASP A 178 -2.30 0.13 -6.09
N GLY A 179 -1.04 -0.03 -5.66
CA GLY A 179 -0.62 -0.29 -4.29
C GLY A 179 -0.39 -1.77 -3.99
N GLU A 180 -0.65 -2.66 -4.95
CA GLU A 180 -0.49 -4.10 -4.83
C GLU A 180 0.36 -4.67 -5.97
N PHE A 181 1.06 -5.77 -5.71
CA PHE A 181 1.70 -6.52 -6.78
C PHE A 181 0.77 -7.67 -7.18
N SER A 182 0.08 -7.52 -8.31
CA SER A 182 -0.99 -8.42 -8.73
C SER A 182 -0.81 -8.95 -10.15
N ILE A 183 -1.78 -9.74 -10.62
CA ILE A 183 -1.82 -10.18 -12.02
C ILE A 183 -2.06 -9.01 -12.98
N ALA A 184 -2.67 -7.91 -12.51
CA ALA A 184 -2.91 -6.73 -13.32
C ALA A 184 -1.59 -6.10 -13.78
N ASP A 185 -0.58 -6.05 -12.90
CA ASP A 185 0.78 -5.61 -13.20
C ASP A 185 1.44 -6.46 -14.27
N ILE A 186 1.41 -7.79 -14.10
CA ILE A 186 1.99 -8.72 -15.08
C ILE A 186 1.33 -8.55 -16.46
N VAL A 187 0.00 -8.41 -16.49
CA VAL A 187 -0.73 -8.21 -17.74
C VAL A 187 -0.41 -6.84 -18.33
N LEU A 188 -0.25 -5.80 -17.52
CA LEU A 188 0.10 -4.47 -17.97
C LEU A 188 1.51 -4.43 -18.59
N LEU A 189 2.51 -5.07 -17.97
CA LEU A 189 3.84 -5.20 -18.56
C LEU A 189 3.79 -6.00 -19.86
N GLN A 190 3.03 -7.10 -19.89
CA GLN A 190 2.88 -7.89 -21.11
C GLN A 190 2.24 -7.08 -22.24
N LYS A 191 1.22 -6.26 -21.95
CA LYS A 191 0.59 -5.36 -22.92
C LYS A 191 1.58 -4.30 -23.43
N TRP A 192 2.39 -3.75 -22.53
CA TRP A 192 3.40 -2.75 -22.88
C TRP A 192 4.48 -3.33 -23.79
N LEU A 193 4.98 -4.53 -23.48
CA LEU A 193 5.99 -5.23 -24.29
C LEU A 193 5.52 -5.55 -25.72
N ILE A 194 4.22 -5.77 -25.92
CA ILE A 194 3.64 -6.01 -27.26
C ILE A 194 3.15 -4.72 -27.95
N ALA A 195 3.47 -3.55 -27.38
CA ALA A 195 3.01 -2.25 -27.86
C ALA A 195 1.49 -2.20 -28.09
N ALA A 196 0.71 -2.80 -27.17
CA ALA A 196 -0.73 -2.71 -27.22
C ALA A 196 -1.16 -1.22 -27.16
N PRO A 197 -2.16 -0.81 -27.94
CA PRO A 197 -2.62 0.58 -27.93
C PRO A 197 -3.11 0.99 -26.53
N ASP A 198 -2.99 2.29 -26.23
CA ASP A 198 -3.44 2.91 -24.97
C ASP A 198 -2.82 2.30 -23.70
N THR A 199 -1.60 1.77 -23.80
CA THR A 199 -0.87 1.19 -22.66
C THR A 199 0.14 2.17 -22.09
N GLU A 200 -0.06 2.59 -20.84
CA GLU A 200 0.86 3.45 -20.09
C GLU A 200 1.31 2.73 -18.82
N LEU A 201 2.60 2.83 -18.50
CA LEU A 201 3.17 2.34 -17.25
C LEU A 201 3.26 3.51 -16.28
N ALA A 202 2.67 3.36 -15.10
CA ALA A 202 2.70 4.43 -14.11
C ALA A 202 4.04 4.49 -13.37
N ASP A 203 4.64 3.33 -13.07
CA ASP A 203 6.02 3.23 -12.59
C ASP A 203 6.72 2.04 -13.25
N TRP A 204 7.30 2.28 -14.43
CA TRP A 204 8.01 1.25 -15.17
C TRP A 204 9.19 0.66 -14.37
N LYS A 205 9.81 1.46 -13.49
CA LYS A 205 10.92 1.02 -12.63
C LYS A 205 10.48 0.05 -11.54
N ALA A 206 9.20 0.04 -11.15
CA ALA A 206 8.67 -1.00 -10.28
C ALA A 206 8.74 -2.39 -10.92
N GLY A 207 8.79 -2.44 -12.25
CA GLY A 207 8.90 -3.66 -13.04
C GLY A 207 10.33 -4.08 -13.34
N ASP A 208 11.35 -3.27 -13.06
CA ASP A 208 12.77 -3.62 -13.30
C ASP A 208 13.27 -4.55 -12.18
N PHE A 209 13.10 -5.85 -12.37
CA PHE A 209 13.56 -6.88 -11.43
C PHE A 209 15.00 -7.29 -11.68
N CYS A 210 15.51 -7.05 -12.89
CA CYS A 210 16.91 -7.28 -13.24
C CYS A 210 17.85 -6.25 -12.62
N ASN A 211 17.33 -5.06 -12.25
CA ASN A 211 18.07 -3.89 -11.81
C ASN A 211 19.13 -3.45 -12.82
N ASP A 212 18.78 -3.50 -14.10
CA ASP A 212 19.67 -3.08 -15.20
C ASP A 212 19.20 -1.80 -15.91
N ASP A 213 18.21 -1.10 -15.31
CA ASP A 213 17.57 0.10 -15.85
C ASP A 213 16.91 -0.14 -17.23
N VAL A 214 16.62 -1.40 -17.57
CA VAL A 214 15.93 -1.81 -18.80
C VAL A 214 14.71 -2.62 -18.40
N LEU A 215 13.54 -2.27 -18.94
CA LEU A 215 12.33 -3.05 -18.74
C LEU A 215 12.05 -3.92 -19.96
N ASP A 216 12.20 -5.24 -19.81
CA ASP A 216 12.01 -6.17 -20.91
C ASP A 216 11.34 -7.51 -20.53
N ILE A 217 11.49 -8.53 -21.38
CA ILE A 217 10.90 -9.85 -21.18
C ILE A 217 11.51 -10.62 -19.99
N PHE A 218 12.76 -10.33 -19.62
CA PHE A 218 13.43 -10.97 -18.49
C PHE A 218 12.80 -10.52 -17.18
N ASP A 219 12.47 -9.23 -17.06
CA ASP A 219 11.70 -8.71 -15.94
C ASP A 219 10.33 -9.36 -15.84
N LEU A 220 9.61 -9.47 -16.96
CA LEU A 220 8.30 -10.13 -16.98
C LEU A 220 8.39 -11.59 -16.50
N CYS A 221 9.45 -12.30 -16.88
CA CYS A 221 9.69 -13.67 -16.42
C CYS A 221 9.92 -13.71 -14.90
N ILE A 222 10.68 -12.76 -14.34
CA ILE A 222 10.92 -12.68 -12.91
C ILE A 222 9.63 -12.29 -12.17
N MET A 223 8.90 -11.26 -12.63
CA MET A 223 7.60 -10.87 -12.07
C MET A 223 6.63 -12.05 -12.00
N LYS A 224 6.47 -12.82 -13.09
CA LYS A 224 5.63 -14.02 -13.09
C LYS A 224 6.07 -15.05 -12.05
N ARG A 225 7.38 -15.23 -11.88
CA ARG A 225 7.93 -16.17 -10.90
C ARG A 225 7.69 -15.68 -9.47
N GLU A 226 7.90 -14.39 -9.19
CA GLU A 226 7.66 -13.82 -7.86
C GLU A 226 6.17 -13.86 -7.52
N TYR A 227 5.28 -13.59 -8.48
CA TYR A 227 3.82 -13.68 -8.29
C TYR A 227 3.37 -15.09 -7.87
N LEU A 228 4.04 -16.15 -8.35
CA LEU A 228 3.74 -17.54 -8.00
C LEU A 228 4.25 -17.97 -6.62
N LYS A 229 5.12 -17.18 -5.97
CA LYS A 229 5.65 -17.48 -4.64
C LYS A 229 4.82 -16.91 -3.50
N GLN A 230 3.85 -16.05 -3.82
CA GLN A 230 2.98 -15.36 -2.86
C GLN A 230 1.98 -16.32 -2.20
#